data_AF-A0A922MRP9-F1
#
_entry.id   AF-A0A922MRP9-F1
#
_cell.length_a   1.000
_cell.length_b   1.000
_cell.length_c   1.000
_cell.angle_alpha   90.00
_cell.angle_beta   90.00
_cell.angle_gamma   90.00
#
_symmetry.space_group_name_H-M   'P 1'
#
loop_
_entity.id
_entity.type
_entity.pdbx_description
1 polymer ?
#
loop_
_entity_poly.entity_id
_entity_poly.type
_entity_poly.pdbx_seq_one_letter_code
_entity_poly.pdbx_strand_id
1 'polypeptide(L)' 'MDRTDINSSLFRSMTFFGDHALHHLFPTLDHGILKQLYPVFLEHCEKFKANFRLTSSFDLFIGQLRMAVKENPNVLDDSR' A
#
# COMPACT_ATOMS: atom_id res chain seq x y z
N MET A 1 -1.10 1.59 0.33
CA MET A 1 -1.07 0.86 -0.95
C MET A 1 0.07 -0.12 -0.85
N ASP A 2 -0.19 -1.39 -1.13
CA ASP A 2 0.81 -2.44 -0.97
C ASP A 2 1.36 -2.89 -2.32
N ARG A 3 2.59 -3.41 -2.31
CA ARG A 3 3.29 -3.82 -3.52
C ARG A 3 3.35 -5.32 -3.64
N THR A 4 2.71 -5.87 -4.67
CA THR A 4 2.59 -7.32 -4.88
C THR A 4 3.94 -7.98 -5.12
N ASP A 5 4.86 -7.28 -5.79
CA ASP A 5 6.21 -7.77 -6.06
C ASP A 5 7.11 -7.75 -4.81
N ILE A 6 6.80 -6.94 -3.80
CA ILE A 6 7.58 -6.84 -2.55
C ILE A 6 7.07 -7.81 -1.48
N ASN A 7 5.75 -7.87 -1.26
CA ASN A 7 5.16 -8.52 -0.08
C ASN A 7 5.23 -10.06 -0.12
N SER A 8 5.58 -10.66 -1.26
CA SER A 8 5.72 -12.11 -1.41
C SER A 8 6.88 -12.70 -0.59
N SER A 9 7.91 -11.92 -0.25
CA SER A 9 9.08 -12.35 0.49
C SER A 9 9.31 -11.50 1.73
N LEU A 10 9.58 -12.13 2.88
CA LEU A 10 9.91 -11.42 4.12
C LEU A 10 11.18 -10.58 3.97
N PHE A 11 12.23 -11.14 3.38
CA PHE A 11 13.47 -10.42 3.11
C PHE A 11 13.23 -9.17 2.26
N ARG A 12 12.45 -9.32 1.18
CA ARG A 12 12.13 -8.20 0.29
C ARG A 12 11.26 -7.17 0.99
N SER A 13 10.34 -7.59 1.86
CA SER A 13 9.52 -6.69 2.65
C SER A 13 10.36 -5.88 3.65
N MET A 14 11.33 -6.51 4.32
CA MET A 14 12.24 -5.81 5.23
C MET A 14 13.18 -4.83 4.52
N THR A 15 13.69 -5.18 3.34
CA THR A 15 14.69 -4.36 2.62
C THR A 15 14.07 -3.28 1.73
N PHE A 16 12.85 -3.49 1.25
CA PHE A 16 12.16 -2.55 0.36
C PHE A 16 10.91 -1.93 1.00
N PHE A 17 10.69 -2.09 2.32
CA PHE A 17 9.52 -1.56 3.04
C PHE A 17 8.18 -2.07 2.46
N GLY A 18 8.01 -3.38 2.53
CA GLY A 18 6.78 -4.10 2.20
C GLY A 18 5.72 -4.01 3.29
N ASP A 19 4.61 -4.74 3.11
CA ASP A 19 3.48 -4.80 4.04
C ASP A 19 3.01 -3.39 4.49
N HIS A 20 3.10 -2.44 3.56
CA HIS A 20 3.14 -0.99 3.83
C HIS A 20 1.90 -0.47 4.56
N ALA A 21 0.71 -0.94 4.20
CA ALA A 21 -0.54 -0.59 4.87
C ALA A 21 -0.53 -1.03 6.35
N LEU A 22 -0.15 -2.27 6.62
CA LEU A 22 -0.09 -2.81 7.97
C LEU A 22 1.07 -2.22 8.77
N HIS A 23 2.20 -1.91 8.13
CA HIS A 23 3.30 -1.20 8.76
C HIS A 23 2.87 0.19 9.25
N HIS A 24 2.17 0.97 8.42
CA HIS A 24 1.70 2.28 8.86
C HIS A 24 0.57 2.22 9.89
N LEU A 25 -0.23 1.15 9.90
CA LEU A 25 -1.25 0.94 10.93
C LEU A 25 -0.65 0.49 12.27
N PHE A 26 0.43 -0.30 12.21
CA PHE A 26 1.10 -0.89 13.38
C PHE A 26 2.63 -0.72 13.30
N PRO A 27 3.16 0.51 13.39
CA PRO A 27 4.58 0.78 13.12
C PRO A 27 5.54 0.18 14.14
N THR A 28 5.04 -0.24 15.31
CA THR A 28 5.83 -0.86 16.38
C THR A 28 5.89 -2.39 16.27
N LEU A 29 5.13 -3.00 15.37
CA LEU A 29 5.13 -4.45 15.15
C LEU A 29 6.20 -4.84 14.14
N ASP A 30 6.88 -5.96 14.39
CA ASP A 30 7.88 -6.51 13.48
C ASP A 30 7.24 -6.93 12.14
N HIS A 31 7.93 -6.70 11.02
CA HIS A 31 7.43 -7.09 9.69
C HIS A 31 7.13 -8.59 9.59
N GLY A 32 7.86 -9.45 10.30
CA GLY A 32 7.64 -10.89 10.35
C GLY A 32 6.27 -11.28 10.88
N ILE A 33 5.65 -10.46 11.74
CA ILE A 33 4.33 -10.76 12.32
C ILE A 33 3.18 -10.09 11.55
N LEU A 34 3.43 -9.05 10.76
CA LEU A 34 2.38 -8.32 10.03
C LEU A 34 1.58 -9.24 9.11
N LYS A 35 2.21 -10.25 8.51
CA LYS A 35 1.54 -11.22 7.63
C LYS A 35 0.35 -11.93 8.27
N GLN A 36 0.39 -12.13 9.58
CA GLN A 36 -0.66 -12.80 10.34
C GLN A 36 -1.91 -11.92 10.51
N LEU A 37 -1.77 -10.60 10.34
CA LEU A 37 -2.87 -9.63 10.50
C LEU A 37 -3.69 -9.44 9.23
N TYR A 38 -3.20 -9.84 8.06
CA TYR A 38 -3.91 -9.65 6.78
C TYR A 38 -5.34 -10.22 6.75
N PRO A 39 -5.65 -11.42 7.27
CA PRO A 39 -7.01 -11.95 7.24
C PRO A 39 -8.02 -11.01 7.92
N VAL A 40 -7.71 -10.57 9.15
CA VAL A 40 -8.56 -9.66 9.92
C VAL A 40 -8.58 -8.27 9.28
N PHE A 41 -7.43 -7.79 8.78
CA PHE A 41 -7.33 -6.51 8.09
C PHE A 41 -8.21 -6.44 6.84
N LEU A 42 -8.16 -7.47 5.99
CA LEU A 42 -8.97 -7.52 4.76
C LEU A 42 -10.47 -7.62 5.06
N GLU A 43 -10.87 -8.40 6.08
CA GLU A 43 -12.25 -8.43 6.58
C GLU A 43 -12.73 -7.02 6.98
N HIS A 44 -11.90 -6.27 7.70
CA HIS A 44 -12.23 -4.91 8.11
C HIS A 44 -12.26 -3.93 6.93
N CYS A 45 -11.34 -4.09 5.96
CA CYS A 45 -11.38 -3.30 4.74
C CYS A 45 -12.70 -3.50 3.98
N GLU A 46 -13.18 -4.74 3.88
CA GLU A 46 -14.47 -5.04 3.26
C GLU A 46 -15.64 -4.42 4.05
N LYS A 47 -15.68 -4.68 5.37
CA LYS A 47 -16.74 -4.18 6.27
C LYS A 47 -16.92 -2.67 6.20
N PHE A 48 -15.81 -1.92 6.16
CA PHE A 48 -15.82 -0.46 6.15
C PHE A 48 -15.68 0.14 4.74
N LYS A 49 -15.75 -0.68 3.68
CA LYS A 49 -15.55 -0.26 2.28
C LYS A 49 -14.25 0.55 2.10
N ALA A 50 -13.21 0.18 2.82
CA ALA A 50 -11.92 0.84 2.76
C ALA A 50 -11.28 0.62 1.38
N ASN A 51 -10.66 1.67 0.83
CA ASN A 51 -10.00 1.59 -0.47
C ASN A 51 -8.59 1.00 -0.34
N PHE A 52 -8.49 -0.29 -0.04
CA PHE A 52 -7.23 -1.00 -0.05
C PHE A 52 -6.80 -1.27 -1.50
N ARG A 53 -5.62 -0.76 -1.88
CA ARG A 53 -5.09 -0.85 -3.24
C ARG A 53 -3.78 -1.62 -3.26
N LEU A 54 -3.65 -2.47 -4.27
CA LEU A 54 -2.44 -3.15 -4.65
C LEU A 54 -1.82 -2.47 -5.88
N THR A 55 -0.50 -2.46 -5.96
CA THR A 55 0.27 -1.94 -7.10
C THR A 55 1.53 -2.78 -7.29
N SER A 56 2.25 -2.57 -8.38
CA SER A 56 3.63 -3.06 -8.52
C SER A 56 4.63 -1.92 -8.33
N SER A 57 5.89 -2.24 -8.03
CA SER A 57 6.97 -1.24 -8.03
C SER A 57 7.13 -0.56 -9.38
N PHE A 58 6.82 -1.24 -10.49
CA PHE A 58 6.88 -0.66 -11.83
C PHE A 58 5.77 0.36 -12.05
N ASP A 59 4.53 0.04 -11.66
CA ASP A 59 3.41 0.99 -11.70
C ASP A 59 3.70 2.24 -10.87
N LEU A 60 4.32 2.06 -9.68
CA LEU A 60 4.72 3.16 -8.82
C LEU A 60 5.77 4.05 -9.49
N PHE A 61 6.78 3.45 -10.13
CA PHE A 61 7.82 4.18 -10.86
C PHE A 61 7.23 5.01 -12.02
N ILE A 62 6.38 4.40 -12.85
CA ILE A 62 5.67 5.13 -13.91
C ILE A 62 4.78 6.23 -13.33
N GLY A 63 4.10 5.96 -12.22
CA GLY A 63 3.29 6.93 -11.49
C GLY A 63 4.10 8.15 -11.03
N GLN A 64 5.30 7.93 -10.49
CA GLN A 64 6.22 9.00 -10.07
C GLN A 64 6.64 9.87 -11.25
N LEU A 65 7.03 9.26 -12.38
CA LEU A 65 7.38 10.00 -13.60
C LEU A 65 6.20 10.84 -14.11
N ARG A 66 5.00 10.27 -14.13
CA ARG A 66 3.77 10.97 -14.53
C ARG A 66 3.46 12.15 -13.62
N MET A 67 3.68 12.01 -12.31
CA MET A 67 3.50 13.09 -11.35
C MET A 67 4.55 14.20 -11.52
N ALA A 68 5.79 13.86 -11.88
CA ALA A 68 6.86 14.83 -12.08
C ALA A 68 6.61 15.74 -13.30
N VAL A 69 5.98 15.23 -14.36
CA VAL A 69 5.64 16.01 -15.57
C VAL A 69 4.25 16.67 -15.49
N LYS A 70 3.55 16.50 -14.37
CA LYS A 70 2.17 16.96 -14.24
C LYS A 70 2.13 18.46 -13.97
N GLU A 71 1.51 19.22 -14.86
CA GLU A 71 1.37 20.68 -14.71
C GLU A 71 0.18 21.10 -13.85
N ASN A 72 -0.90 20.30 -13.82
CA ASN A 72 -2.15 20.64 -13.15
C ASN A 72 -2.46 19.70 -11.97
N PRO A 73 -2.92 20.20 -10.82
CA PRO A 73 -3.28 19.38 -9.67
C PRO A 73 -4.54 18.53 -9.94
N ASN A 74 -4.72 17.43 -9.19
CA ASN A 74 -6.00 16.73 -9.18
C ASN A 74 -6.88 17.46 -8.16
N VAL A 75 -7.94 18.13 -8.62
CA VAL A 75 -8.96 18.70 -7.74
C VAL A 75 -9.92 17.59 -7.31
N LEU A 76 -10.31 17.60 -6.03
CA LEU A 76 -11.34 16.71 -5.54
C LEU A 76 -12.69 17.18 -6.08
N ASP A 77 -13.54 16.22 -6.43
CA ASP A 77 -14.91 16.48 -6.85
C ASP A 77 -15.79 16.53 -5.59
N ASP A 78 -16.36 17.70 -5.29
CA ASP A 78 -17.19 17.94 -4.11
C ASP A 78 -18.51 17.14 -4.14
N SER A 79 -18.83 16.44 -5.24
CA SER A 79 -20.04 15.64 -5.40
C SER A 79 -19.96 14.19 -4.92
N ARG A 80 -18.85 13.77 -4.29
CA ARG A 80 -18.61 12.39 -3.83
C ARG A 80 -18.75 12.17 -2.34
#